data_AF-A0A2N1SJ90-F1
#
_entry.id   AF-A0A2N1SJ90-F1
#
_cell.length_a   1.000
_cell.length_b   1.000
_cell.length_c   1.000
_cell.angle_alpha   90.00
_cell.angle_beta   90.00
_cell.angle_gamma   90.00
#
_symmetry.space_group_name_H-M   'P 1'
#
loop_
_entity.id
_entity.type
_entity.pdbx_description
1 polymer ?
#
loop_
_entity_poly.entity_id
_entity_poly.type
_entity_poly.pdbx_seq_one_letter_code
_entity_poly.pdbx_strand_id
1 'polypeptide(L)' 'MSIGVEREVFSNPLRERATAVIVAHNHPSGILIPSNDDINVTQRLLKAGELLGIRVLDHLIFSDEGFRSMLEQNELS' A
#
# COMPACT_ATOMS: atom_id res chain seq x y z
N MET A 1 6.24 2.57 10.49
CA MET A 1 7.23 2.85 9.42
C MET A 1 6.43 3.20 8.17
N SER A 2 6.78 4.25 7.42
CA SER A 2 5.98 4.66 6.25
C SER A 2 6.45 3.97 4.96
N ILE A 3 5.55 3.76 4.00
CA ILE A 3 5.88 3.25 2.68
C ILE A 3 6.69 4.31 1.91
N GLY A 4 7.71 3.84 1.18
CA GLY A 4 8.56 4.69 0.36
C GLY A 4 7.82 5.46 -0.73
N VAL A 5 8.53 6.35 -1.40
CA VAL A 5 7.96 7.14 -2.50
C VAL A 5 7.61 6.28 -3.71
N GLU A 6 6.64 6.72 -4.50
CA GLU A 6 5.98 5.93 -5.55
C GLU A 6 6.99 5.38 -6.57
N ARG A 7 7.99 6.20 -6.92
CA ARG A 7 9.09 5.81 -7.83
C ARG A 7 9.82 4.55 -7.36
N GLU A 8 10.09 4.42 -6.07
CA GLU A 8 10.81 3.27 -5.52
C GLU A 8 9.90 2.05 -5.44
N VAL A 9 8.66 2.25 -4.98
CA VAL A 9 7.65 1.18 -4.89
C VAL A 9 7.40 0.52 -6.24
N PHE A 10 7.30 1.31 -7.32
CA PHE A 10 7.01 0.79 -8.67
C PHE A 10 8.25 0.40 -9.48
N SER A 11 9.47 0.69 -9.02
CA SER A 11 10.70 0.38 -9.76
C SER A 11 10.85 -1.11 -10.09
N ASN A 12 10.69 -1.98 -9.08
CA ASN A 12 10.75 -3.43 -9.24
C ASN A 12 9.53 -3.99 -9.99
N PRO A 13 8.27 -3.65 -9.63
CA PRO A 13 7.09 -4.07 -10.39
C PRO A 13 7.17 -3.77 -11.89
N LEU A 14 7.66 -2.59 -12.27
CA LEU A 14 7.87 -2.24 -13.68
C LEU A 14 8.93 -3.12 -14.34
N ARG A 15 10.08 -3.30 -13.66
CA ARG A 15 11.19 -4.12 -14.17
C ARG A 15 10.79 -5.57 -14.39
N GLU A 16 10.03 -6.12 -13.44
CA GLU A 16 9.58 -7.52 -13.43
C GLU A 16 8.27 -7.73 -14.21
N ARG A 17 7.75 -6.68 -14.86
CA ARG A 17 6.50 -6.71 -15.65
C ARG A 17 5.29 -7.19 -14.86
N ALA A 18 5.21 -6.82 -13.59
CA ALA A 18 4.10 -7.16 -12.72
C ALA A 18 2.79 -6.54 -13.23
N THR A 19 1.70 -7.30 -13.21
CA THR A 19 0.36 -6.80 -13.53
C THR A 19 -0.30 -6.09 -12.33
N ALA A 20 0.21 -6.37 -11.13
CA ALA A 20 -0.37 -5.91 -9.88
C ALA A 20 0.62 -6.03 -8.72
N VAL A 21 0.35 -5.29 -7.64
CA VAL A 21 1.09 -5.32 -6.37
C VAL A 21 0.13 -5.31 -5.19
N ILE A 22 0.58 -5.86 -4.06
CA ILE A 22 0.03 -5.59 -2.73
C ILE A 22 1.12 -4.83 -1.99
N VAL A 23 0.74 -3.77 -1.29
CA VAL A 23 1.68 -2.99 -0.48
C VAL A 23 1.41 -3.30 0.98
N ALA A 24 2.46 -3.36 1.80
CA ALA A 24 2.30 -3.61 3.22
C ALA A 24 3.28 -2.77 4.04
N HIS A 25 2.86 -2.35 5.23
CA HIS A 25 3.76 -1.76 6.20
C HIS A 25 3.40 -2.13 7.63
N ASN A 26 4.40 -2.00 8.50
CA ASN A 26 4.31 -2.38 9.90
C ASN A 26 3.97 -1.16 10.78
N HIS A 27 3.07 -1.41 11.75
CA HIS A 27 2.79 -0.55 12.88
C HIS A 27 3.33 -1.20 14.17
N PRO A 28 4.55 -0.82 14.63
CA PRO A 28 5.13 -1.38 15.86
C PRO A 28 4.32 -1.07 17.11
N SER A 29 3.45 -0.06 17.05
CA SER A 29 2.53 0.31 18.12
C SER A 29 1.43 -0.73 18.36
N GLY A 30 1.24 -1.69 17.45
CA GLY A 30 0.14 -2.64 17.49
C GLY A 30 -1.20 -2.09 16.97
N ILE A 31 -1.31 -0.77 16.77
CA ILE A 31 -2.53 -0.13 16.27
C ILE A 31 -2.63 -0.35 14.77
N LEU A 32 -3.65 -1.06 14.30
CA LEU A 32 -3.81 -1.36 12.88
C LEU A 32 -4.61 -0.30 12.10
N ILE A 33 -5.07 0.76 12.77
CA ILE A 33 -5.80 1.86 12.13
C ILE A 33 -4.81 2.69 11.29
N PRO A 34 -5.09 2.93 9.99
CA PRO A 34 -4.23 3.76 9.17
C PRO A 34 -4.16 5.20 9.71
N SER A 35 -2.98 5.80 9.66
CA SER A 35 -2.84 7.24 9.83
C SER A 35 -3.28 7.99 8.56
N ASN A 36 -3.47 9.30 8.68
CA ASN A 36 -3.73 10.15 7.51
C ASN A 36 -2.60 10.07 6.48
N ASP A 37 -1.35 9.89 6.93
CA ASP A 37 -0.20 9.74 6.04
C ASP A 37 -0.26 8.41 5.27
N ASP A 38 -0.67 7.31 5.93
CA ASP A 38 -0.85 6.01 5.28
C ASP A 38 -1.93 6.11 4.20
N ILE A 39 -3.06 6.76 4.49
CA ILE A 39 -4.12 7.02 3.51
C ILE A 39 -3.58 7.84 2.34
N ASN A 40 -2.89 8.95 2.62
CA ASN A 40 -2.31 9.81 1.58
C ASN A 40 -1.28 9.10 0.70
N VAL A 41 -0.45 8.23 1.27
CA VAL A 41 0.48 7.39 0.51
C VAL A 41 -0.28 6.39 -0.35
N THR A 42 -1.27 5.71 0.22
CA THR A 42 -2.11 4.73 -0.50
C THR A 42 -2.77 5.35 -1.73
N GLN A 43 -3.35 6.54 -1.57
CA GLN A 43 -4.01 7.26 -2.66
C GLN A 43 -3.04 7.69 -3.77
N ARG A 44 -1.80 8.05 -3.43
CA ARG A 44 -0.77 8.34 -4.42
C ARG A 44 -0.31 7.07 -5.16
N LEU A 45 -0.19 5.96 -4.45
CA LEU A 45 0.17 4.67 -5.04
C LEU A 45 -0.93 4.14 -5.96
N LEU A 46 -2.20 4.25 -5.58
CA LEU A 46 -3.34 3.91 -6.43
C LEU A 46 -3.31 4.67 -7.75
N LYS A 47 -3.15 6.01 -7.68
CA LYS A 47 -3.05 6.89 -8.86
C LYS A 47 -1.85 6.55 -9.74
N ALA A 48 -0.69 6.33 -9.14
CA ALA A 48 0.52 5.95 -9.87
C ALA A 48 0.37 4.57 -10.53
N GLY A 49 -0.21 3.60 -9.82
CA GLY A 49 -0.48 2.27 -10.34
C GLY A 49 -1.42 2.29 -11.54
N GLU A 50 -2.49 3.10 -11.48
CA GLU A 50 -3.40 3.32 -12.61
C GLU A 50 -2.66 3.87 -13.84
N LEU A 51 -1.85 4.92 -13.66
CA LEU A 51 -1.08 5.53 -14.74
C LEU A 51 -0.06 4.56 -15.37
N LEU A 52 0.56 3.72 -14.54
CA LEU A 52 1.59 2.76 -14.96
C LEU A 52 1.01 1.44 -15.49
N GLY A 53 -0.30 1.22 -15.36
CA GLY A 53 -0.94 -0.05 -15.70
C GLY A 53 -0.61 -1.20 -14.73
N ILE A 54 -0.22 -0.87 -13.49
CA ILE A 54 0.08 -1.84 -12.41
C ILE A 54 -0.90 -1.62 -11.28
N ARG A 55 -1.86 -2.54 -11.10
CA ARG A 55 -2.91 -2.38 -10.09
C ARG A 55 -2.35 -2.52 -8.67
N VAL A 56 -2.70 -1.60 -7.78
CA VAL A 56 -2.54 -1.83 -6.33
C VAL A 56 -3.78 -2.56 -5.85
N LEU A 57 -3.64 -3.83 -5.48
CA LEU A 57 -4.77 -4.70 -5.11
C LEU A 57 -5.21 -4.46 -3.68
N ASP A 58 -4.26 -4.25 -2.79
CA ASP A 58 -4.52 -4.01 -1.37
C ASP A 58 -3.35 -3.26 -0.73
N HIS A 59 -3.65 -2.67 0.43
CA HIS A 59 -2.66 -2.15 1.34
C HIS A 59 -2.88 -2.76 2.73
N LEU A 60 -1.92 -3.58 3.16
CA LEU A 60 -1.94 -4.27 4.44
C LEU A 60 -1.16 -3.50 5.51
N ILE A 61 -1.81 -3.25 6.65
CA ILE A 61 -1.18 -2.74 7.86
C ILE A 61 -1.04 -3.92 8.82
N PHE A 62 0.15 -4.22 9.30
CA PHE A 62 0.37 -5.39 10.17
C PHE A 62 1.20 -5.06 11.42
N SER A 63 1.01 -5.89 12.44
CA SER A 63 1.74 -5.90 13.71
C SER A 63 1.87 -7.35 14.19
N ASP A 64 2.52 -7.56 15.34
CA ASP A 64 2.67 -8.90 15.92
C ASP A 64 1.32 -9.53 16.33
N GLU A 65 0.30 -8.70 16.58
CA GLU A 65 -1.02 -9.11 17.04
C GLU A 65 -2.02 -9.33 15.89
N GLY A 66 -1.67 -8.99 14.64
CA GLY A 66 -2.54 -9.20 13.49
C GLY A 66 -2.29 -8.25 12.31
N PHE A 67 -3.29 -8.14 11.44
CA PHE A 67 -3.25 -7.26 10.27
C PHE A 67 -4.63 -6.68 9.94
N ARG A 68 -4.63 -5.59 9.17
CA ARG A 68 -5.80 -4.93 8.60
C ARG A 68 -5.59 -4.78 7.10
N SER A 69 -6.55 -5.24 6.32
CA SER A 69 -6.66 -4.95 4.88
C SER A 69 -7.42 -3.65 4.69
N MET A 70 -6.82 -2.67 4.00
CA MET A 70 -7.53 -1.45 3.65
C MET A 70 -8.62 -1.72 2.59
N LEU A 71 -8.43 -2.73 1.72
CA LEU A 71 -9.47 -3.14 0.77
C LEU A 71 -10.72 -3.65 1.49
N GLU A 72 -10.57 -4.61 2.41
CA GLU A 72 -11.70 -5.22 3.15
C GLU A 72 -12.45 -4.20 3.99
N GLN A 73 -11.75 -3.16 4.46
CA GLN A 73 -12.31 -2.07 5.26
C GLN A 73 -12.89 -0.95 4.39
N ASN A 74 -12.85 -1.11 3.06
CA ASN A 74 -13.37 -0.16 2.08
C ASN A 74 -12.66 1.22 2.15
N GLU A 75 -11.35 1.21 2.40
CA GLU A 75 -10.46 2.37 2.57
C GLU A 75 -9.63 2.67 1.30
N LEU A 76 -9.82 1.90 0.21
CA LEU A 76 -9.13 2.04 -1.08
C LEU A 76 -9.96 2.71 -2.19
N SER A 77 -11.08 3.34 -1.83
CA SER A 77 -11.96 4.05 -2.77
C SER A 77 -11.32 5.28 -3.39
#